data_AF-A0A105V3Z3-F1
#
_entry.id   AF-A0A105V3Z3-F1
#
_cell.length_a   1.000
_cell.length_b   1.000
_cell.length_c   1.000
_cell.angle_alpha   90.00
_cell.angle_beta   90.00
_cell.angle_gamma   90.00
#
_symmetry.space_group_name_H-M   'P 1'
#
loop_
_entity.id
_entity.type
_entity.pdbx_description
1 polymer ?
#
loop_
_entity_poly.entity_id
_entity_poly.type
_entity_poly.pdbx_seq_one_letter_code
_entity_poly.pdbx_strand_id
1 'polypeptide(L)'
;MPKRTVEAAVAELAADAFWTEVVGGFPEMTTGDTQLTDEDVGAFYLWLTGVDGDYANHPIGWAPANVPPIRIDAVLAKGIATAQVMLARINPALPTAPAAVVSRLRQCLHHQLEWNFPSEGVPRRQQSEGNGAA
;
A
#
# COMPACT_ATOMS: atom_id res chain seq x y z
N MET A 1 -10.25 18.77 17.92
CA MET A 1 -9.54 17.56 17.45
C MET A 1 -10.57 16.46 17.33
N PRO A 2 -10.78 15.83 16.17
CA PRO A 2 -11.65 14.67 16.12
C PRO A 2 -11.02 13.57 16.99
N LYS A 3 -11.84 12.94 17.83
CA LYS A 3 -11.40 11.82 18.69
C LYS A 3 -10.91 10.71 17.77
N ARG A 4 -9.63 10.30 17.86
CA ARG A 4 -9.15 9.06 17.24
C ARG A 4 -10.09 7.94 17.66
N THR A 5 -10.86 7.41 16.71
CA THR A 5 -11.82 6.35 16.98
C THR A 5 -11.07 5.01 17.11
N VAL A 6 -11.71 3.99 17.69
CA VAL A 6 -11.11 2.66 17.83
C VAL A 6 -10.79 2.07 16.45
N GLU A 7 -11.61 2.36 15.46
CA GLU A 7 -11.47 1.95 14.07
C GLU A 7 -10.21 2.56 13.43
N ALA A 8 -9.92 3.84 13.67
CA ALA A 8 -8.70 4.48 13.18
C ALA A 8 -7.45 3.83 13.77
N ALA A 9 -7.44 3.56 15.09
CA ALA A 9 -6.31 2.89 15.74
C ALA A 9 -6.10 1.46 15.22
N VAL A 10 -7.17 0.72 14.91
CA VAL A 10 -7.06 -0.63 14.35
C VAL A 10 -6.64 -0.60 12.87
N ALA A 11 -7.08 0.40 12.11
CA ALA A 11 -6.61 0.61 10.75
C ALA A 11 -5.09 0.90 10.71
N GLU A 12 -4.58 1.70 11.66
CA GLU A 12 -3.13 1.94 11.82
C GLU A 12 -2.37 0.62 12.09
N LEU A 13 -2.87 -0.23 13.00
CA LEU A 13 -2.27 -1.55 13.28
C LEU A 13 -2.33 -2.50 12.08
N ALA A 14 -3.41 -2.47 11.31
CA ALA A 14 -3.55 -3.28 10.12
C ALA A 14 -2.60 -2.83 9.01
N ALA A 15 -2.40 -1.52 8.86
CA ALA A 15 -1.43 -0.95 7.95
C ALA A 15 0.01 -1.31 8.34
N ASP A 16 0.36 -1.26 9.62
CA ASP A 16 1.68 -1.69 10.11
C ASP A 16 1.94 -3.18 9.82
N ALA A 17 0.94 -4.03 10.06
CA ALA A 17 1.02 -5.46 9.75
C ALA A 17 1.15 -5.73 8.24
N PHE A 18 0.43 -4.95 7.42
CA PHE A 18 0.57 -4.98 5.96
C PHE A 18 2.00 -4.64 5.53
N TRP A 19 2.55 -3.54 6.04
CA TRP A 19 3.88 -3.06 5.67
C TRP A 19 5.01 -3.97 6.15
N THR A 20 4.83 -4.67 7.27
CA THR A 20 5.76 -5.72 7.70
C THR A 20 5.92 -6.80 6.62
N GLU A 21 4.82 -7.23 6.00
CA GLU A 21 4.86 -8.21 4.90
C GLU A 21 5.44 -7.62 3.62
N VAL A 22 5.18 -6.33 3.34
CA VAL A 22 5.77 -5.65 2.18
C VAL A 22 7.29 -5.56 2.31
N VAL A 23 7.81 -5.10 3.45
CA VAL A 23 9.25 -5.00 3.71
C VAL A 23 9.92 -6.38 3.65
N GLY A 24 9.28 -7.41 4.22
CA GLY A 24 9.77 -8.79 4.09
C GLY A 24 9.72 -9.32 2.65
N GLY A 25 8.76 -8.86 1.86
CA GLY A 25 8.59 -9.20 0.44
C GLY A 25 9.53 -8.45 -0.50
N PHE A 26 10.05 -7.29 -0.10
CA PHE A 26 10.96 -6.41 -0.84
C PHE A 26 12.09 -5.88 0.04
N PRO A 27 12.98 -6.75 0.55
CA PRO A 27 14.09 -6.34 1.42
C PRO A 27 15.08 -5.38 0.74
N GLU A 28 15.01 -5.24 -0.58
CA GLU A 28 15.82 -4.32 -1.37
C GLU A 28 15.36 -2.85 -1.23
N MET A 29 14.12 -2.60 -0.82
CA MET A 29 13.61 -1.23 -0.65
C MET A 29 14.40 -0.47 0.41
N THR A 30 14.93 0.70 0.04
CA THR A 30 15.58 1.62 0.96
C THR A 30 14.53 2.32 1.82
N THR A 31 14.82 2.58 3.10
CA THR A 31 13.79 2.96 4.09
C THR A 31 13.22 4.38 3.95
N GLY A 32 13.44 5.05 2.81
CA GLY A 32 13.26 6.49 2.62
C GLY A 32 11.87 7.00 3.00
N ASP A 33 10.81 6.26 2.62
CA ASP A 33 9.41 6.59 2.90
C ASP A 33 8.60 5.41 3.49
N THR A 34 9.28 4.48 4.17
CA THR A 34 8.71 3.22 4.72
C THR A 34 7.61 3.36 5.78
N GLN A 35 7.13 4.56 6.05
CA GLN A 35 6.13 4.80 7.09
C GLN A 35 4.76 4.97 6.48
N LEU A 36 3.83 4.09 6.89
CA LEU A 36 2.40 4.34 7.06
C LEU A 36 1.96 5.66 6.43
N THR A 37 1.58 5.65 5.15
CA THR A 37 0.93 6.83 4.61
C THR A 37 -0.49 6.86 5.15
N ASP A 38 -1.05 8.05 5.31
CA ASP A 38 -2.47 8.21 5.66
C ASP A 38 -3.37 7.42 4.68
N GLU A 39 -2.92 7.17 3.45
CA GLU A 39 -3.65 6.37 2.45
C GLU A 39 -3.83 4.91 2.82
N ASP A 40 -2.77 4.27 3.33
CA ASP A 40 -2.83 2.87 3.73
C ASP A 40 -3.84 2.72 4.87
N VAL A 41 -3.73 3.60 5.86
CA VAL A 41 -4.67 3.69 6.99
C VAL A 41 -6.09 3.95 6.46
N GLY A 42 -6.24 4.83 5.47
CA GLY A 42 -7.51 5.10 4.80
C GLY A 42 -8.10 3.90 4.08
N ALA A 43 -7.28 3.08 3.42
CA ALA A 43 -7.73 1.84 2.78
C ALA A 43 -8.27 0.83 3.82
N PHE A 44 -7.58 0.66 4.94
CA PHE A 44 -8.04 -0.25 6.00
C PHE A 44 -9.24 0.32 6.78
N TYR A 45 -9.30 1.64 6.96
CA TYR A 45 -10.47 2.30 7.55
C TYR A 45 -11.71 2.15 6.66
N LEU A 46 -11.55 2.33 5.35
CA LEU A 46 -12.60 2.06 4.36
C LEU A 46 -13.06 0.60 4.42
N TRP A 47 -12.14 -0.35 4.57
CA TRP A 47 -12.49 -1.76 4.70
C TRP A 47 -13.30 -2.04 5.98
N LEU A 48 -12.89 -1.46 7.12
CA LEU A 48 -13.58 -1.65 8.40
C LEU A 48 -14.98 -1.04 8.42
N THR A 49 -15.12 0.16 7.88
CA THR A 49 -16.30 1.01 8.12
C THR A 49 -17.22 1.13 6.91
N GLY A 50 -16.72 0.80 5.71
CA GLY A 50 -17.40 1.05 4.44
C GLY A 50 -17.44 2.53 4.04
N VAL A 51 -16.77 3.41 4.79
CA VAL A 51 -16.72 4.85 4.53
C VAL A 51 -15.30 5.27 4.20
N ASP A 52 -15.14 6.05 3.14
CA ASP A 52 -13.85 6.68 2.82
C ASP A 52 -13.60 7.77 3.88
N GLY A 53 -12.59 7.56 4.71
CA GLY A 53 -12.23 8.54 5.74
C GLY A 53 -11.59 9.78 5.14
N ASP A 54 -11.27 10.76 5.98
CA ASP A 54 -10.55 11.98 5.58
C ASP A 54 -9.03 11.71 5.54
N TYR A 55 -8.63 10.79 4.66
CA TYR A 55 -7.23 10.43 4.44
C TYR A 55 -6.76 10.99 3.10
N ALA A 56 -5.54 11.51 3.07
CA ALA A 56 -4.93 12.04 1.85
C ALA A 56 -4.93 10.98 0.73
N ASN A 57 -4.92 11.44 -0.52
CA ASN A 57 -4.76 10.60 -1.71
C ASN A 57 -3.65 11.21 -2.58
N HIS A 58 -2.52 10.53 -2.67
CA HIS A 58 -1.39 10.85 -3.51
C HIS A 58 -1.56 10.23 -4.90
N PRO A 59 -0.87 10.79 -5.91
CA PRO A 59 -0.90 10.24 -7.26
C PRO A 59 -0.41 8.79 -7.29
N ILE A 60 -1.13 8.00 -8.07
CA ILE A 60 -0.86 6.59 -8.34
C ILE A 60 0.57 6.41 -8.85
N GLY A 61 1.35 5.61 -8.13
CA GLY A 61 2.70 5.23 -8.52
C GLY A 61 2.76 4.06 -9.50
N TRP A 62 3.94 3.85 -10.06
CA TRP A 62 4.24 2.73 -10.97
C TRP A 62 5.20 1.75 -10.33
N ALA A 63 4.91 0.46 -10.47
CA ALA A 63 5.90 -0.56 -10.13
C ALA A 63 7.16 -0.40 -11.02
N PRO A 64 8.36 -0.50 -10.44
CA PRO A 64 9.61 -0.57 -11.19
C PRO A 64 9.59 -1.73 -12.19
N ALA A 65 10.18 -1.53 -13.38
CA ALA A 65 10.15 -2.53 -14.46
C ALA A 65 10.90 -3.83 -14.10
N ASN A 66 11.87 -3.76 -13.19
CA ASN A 66 12.64 -4.88 -12.67
C ASN A 66 11.94 -5.65 -11.55
N VAL A 67 10.76 -5.21 -11.11
CA VAL A 67 9.95 -5.94 -10.13
C VAL A 67 8.86 -6.73 -10.86
N PRO A 68 8.89 -8.08 -10.84
CA PRO A 68 7.89 -8.89 -11.54
C PRO A 68 6.47 -8.65 -10.98
N PRO A 69 5.44 -8.48 -11.84
CA PRO A 69 4.06 -8.29 -11.38
C PRO A 69 3.57 -9.40 -10.44
N ILE A 70 3.97 -10.64 -10.69
CA ILE A 70 3.61 -11.79 -9.85
C ILE A 70 4.16 -11.68 -8.41
N ARG A 71 5.32 -11.04 -8.22
CA ARG A 71 5.90 -10.80 -6.88
C ARG A 71 5.06 -9.75 -6.14
N ILE A 72 4.65 -8.69 -6.84
CA ILE A 72 3.78 -7.64 -6.29
C ILE A 72 2.44 -8.25 -5.86
N ASP A 73 1.82 -9.06 -6.73
CA ASP A 73 0.56 -9.73 -6.43
C ASP A 73 0.66 -10.64 -5.20
N ALA A 74 1.73 -11.42 -5.09
CA ALA A 74 1.96 -12.32 -3.97
C ALA A 74 2.16 -11.57 -2.64
N VAL A 75 2.97 -10.51 -2.65
CA VAL A 75 3.23 -9.69 -1.46
C VAL A 75 1.97 -8.92 -1.04
N LEU A 76 1.25 -8.32 -2.00
CA LEU A 76 -0.02 -7.64 -1.75
C LEU A 76 -1.06 -8.58 -1.13
N ALA A 77 -1.22 -9.79 -1.69
CA ALA A 77 -2.17 -10.76 -1.17
C ALA A 77 -1.81 -11.21 0.26
N LYS A 78 -0.52 -11.44 0.54
CA LYS A 78 -0.05 -11.80 1.88
C LYS A 78 -0.23 -10.67 2.90
N GLY A 79 0.09 -9.44 2.51
CA GLY A 79 -0.12 -8.25 3.33
C GLY A 79 -1.60 -8.06 3.68
N ILE A 80 -2.50 -8.15 2.69
CA ILE A 80 -3.95 -8.03 2.90
C ILE A 80 -4.46 -9.11 3.86
N ALA A 81 -4.04 -10.36 3.69
CA ALA A 81 -4.44 -11.44 4.58
C ALA A 81 -3.98 -11.20 6.03
N THR A 82 -2.77 -10.66 6.21
CA THR A 82 -2.22 -10.35 7.54
C THR A 82 -2.94 -9.17 8.19
N ALA A 83 -3.20 -8.11 7.43
CA ALA A 83 -4.01 -6.98 7.89
C ALA A 83 -5.44 -7.41 8.27
N GLN A 84 -6.05 -8.32 7.51
CA GLN A 84 -7.38 -8.85 7.78
C GLN A 84 -7.49 -9.47 9.18
N VAL A 85 -6.45 -10.16 9.65
CA VAL A 85 -6.42 -10.74 11.01
C VAL A 85 -6.54 -9.67 12.07
N MET A 86 -5.94 -8.49 11.86
CA MET A 86 -6.04 -7.36 12.78
C MET A 86 -7.44 -6.74 12.74
N LEU A 87 -7.97 -6.52 11.54
CA LEU A 87 -9.29 -5.93 11.34
C LEU A 87 -10.42 -6.82 11.90
N ALA A 88 -10.30 -8.14 11.74
CA ALA A 88 -11.28 -9.12 12.22
C ALA A 88 -11.42 -9.14 13.74
N ARG A 89 -10.46 -8.57 14.49
CA ARG A 89 -10.56 -8.43 15.96
C ARG A 89 -11.65 -7.45 16.37
N ILE A 90 -11.95 -6.46 15.53
CA ILE A 90 -13.01 -5.46 15.76
C ILE A 90 -14.30 -5.85 15.06
N ASN A 91 -14.19 -6.40 13.85
CA ASN A 91 -15.33 -6.87 13.08
C ASN A 91 -15.12 -8.33 12.66
N PRO A 92 -15.53 -9.33 13.47
CA PRO A 92 -15.39 -10.74 13.10
C PRO A 92 -16.15 -11.14 11.82
N ALA A 93 -17.15 -10.35 11.43
CA ALA A 93 -17.92 -10.52 10.20
C ALA A 93 -17.36 -9.67 9.04
N LEU A 94 -16.10 -9.24 9.13
CA LEU A 94 -15.45 -8.44 8.10
C LEU A 94 -15.51 -9.17 6.75
N PRO A 95 -16.04 -8.53 5.69
CA PRO A 95 -16.06 -9.13 4.37
C PRO A 95 -14.64 -9.26 3.81
N THR A 96 -14.49 -10.04 2.74
CA THR A 96 -13.29 -9.98 1.88
C THR A 96 -13.02 -8.54 1.46
N ALA A 97 -11.74 -8.18 1.35
CA ALA A 97 -11.31 -6.85 0.93
C ALA A 97 -12.07 -6.41 -0.35
N PRO A 98 -12.80 -5.27 -0.31
CA PRO A 98 -13.44 -4.72 -1.49
C PRO A 98 -12.42 -4.39 -2.58
N ALA A 99 -12.81 -4.47 -3.85
CA ALA A 99 -11.92 -4.18 -4.98
C ALA A 99 -11.27 -2.78 -4.89
N ALA A 100 -12.00 -1.79 -4.36
CA ALA A 100 -11.48 -0.44 -4.13
C ALA A 100 -10.33 -0.42 -3.10
N VAL A 101 -10.43 -1.21 -2.02
CA VAL A 101 -9.38 -1.35 -0.99
C VAL A 101 -8.16 -2.02 -1.60
N VAL A 102 -8.34 -3.13 -2.33
CA VAL A 102 -7.25 -3.84 -3.01
C VAL A 102 -6.55 -2.93 -4.02
N SER A 103 -7.34 -2.14 -4.79
CA SER A 103 -6.80 -1.20 -5.76
C SER A 103 -5.97 -0.10 -5.09
N ARG A 104 -6.45 0.49 -3.99
CA ARG A 104 -5.72 1.55 -3.26
C ARG A 104 -4.42 1.01 -2.67
N LEU A 105 -4.46 -0.13 -1.96
CA LEU A 105 -3.25 -0.75 -1.38
C LEU A 105 -2.21 -1.11 -2.44
N ARG A 106 -2.66 -1.56 -3.62
CA ARG A 106 -1.76 -1.80 -4.76
C ARG A 106 -1.09 -0.51 -5.24
N GLN A 107 -1.83 0.59 -5.31
CA GLN A 107 -1.30 1.89 -5.71
C GLN A 107 -0.28 2.40 -4.70
N CYS A 108 -0.55 2.28 -3.40
CA CYS A 108 0.40 2.64 -2.34
C CYS A 108 1.66 1.78 -2.41
N LEU A 109 1.53 0.46 -2.62
CA LEU A 109 2.66 -0.44 -2.84
C LEU A 109 3.50 -0.03 -4.07
N HIS A 110 2.84 0.27 -5.20
CA HIS A 110 3.55 0.74 -6.38
C HIS A 110 4.28 2.06 -6.14
N HIS A 111 3.66 3.02 -5.46
CA HIS A 111 4.28 4.28 -5.11
C HIS A 111 5.53 4.06 -4.26
N GLN A 112 5.43 3.23 -3.23
CA GLN A 112 6.56 2.95 -2.35
C GLN A 112 7.68 2.22 -3.09
N LEU A 113 7.36 1.30 -4.00
CA LEU A 113 8.37 0.66 -4.86
C LEU A 113 9.01 1.66 -5.84
N GLU A 114 8.25 2.59 -6.43
CA GLU A 114 8.78 3.61 -7.35
C GLU A 114 9.88 4.46 -6.70
N TRP A 115 9.67 4.86 -5.45
CA TRP A 115 10.56 5.77 -4.72
C TRP A 115 11.69 5.06 -3.99
N ASN A 116 11.42 3.88 -3.42
CA ASN A 116 12.33 3.24 -2.49
C ASN A 116 13.05 2.01 -3.05
N PHE A 117 12.54 1.42 -4.13
CA PHE A 117 13.22 0.28 -4.73
C PHE A 117 14.52 0.77 -5.39
N PRO A 118 15.65 0.07 -5.24
CA PRO A 118 16.89 0.44 -5.87
C PRO A 118 16.66 0.50 -7.37
N SER A 119 16.62 1.72 -7.91
CA SER A 119 16.69 1.88 -9.34
C SER A 119 18.04 1.29 -9.74
N GLU A 120 18.09 0.30 -10.61
CA GLU A 120 19.33 0.00 -11.34
C GLU A 120 19.65 1.15 -12.34
N GLY A 121 19.40 2.41 -11.92
CA GLY A 121 19.73 3.62 -12.66
C GLY A 121 18.65 4.17 -13.59
N VAL A 122 17.37 3.77 -13.53
CA VAL A 122 16.35 4.42 -14.38
C VAL A 122 14.98 4.61 -13.71
N PRO A 123 14.63 5.84 -13.30
CA PRO A 123 13.25 6.24 -13.08
C PRO A 123 12.47 6.20 -14.40
N ARG A 124 11.31 5.55 -14.44
CA ARG A 124 10.48 5.43 -15.66
C ARG A 124 10.12 6.77 -16.31
N ARG A 125 10.06 7.87 -15.55
CA ARG A 125 9.85 9.23 -16.10
C ARG A 125 10.87 9.58 -17.20
N GLN A 126 12.10 9.08 -17.12
CA GLN A 126 13.13 9.33 -18.14
C GLN A 126 13.08 8.37 -19.35
N GLN A 127 12.42 7.21 -19.26
CA GLN A 127 12.27 6.32 -20.43
C GLN A 127 11.19 6.82 -21.39
N SER A 128 10.15 7.48 -20.87
CA SER A 128 9.05 8.04 -21.67
C SER A 128 9.46 9.30 -22.44
N GLU A 129 10.41 10.08 -21.91
CA GLU A 129 10.89 11.33 -22.55
C GLU A 129 12.07 11.09 -23.51
N GLY A 130 12.76 9.94 -23.42
CA GLY A 130 13.91 9.61 -24.25
C GLY A 130 13.61 9.02 -25.64
N ASN A 131 12.36 8.67 -25.95
CA ASN A 131 11.97 8.05 -27.22
C ASN A 131 11.27 9.01 -28.21
N GLY A 132 11.37 10.32 -27.97
CA GLY A 132 10.74 11.38 -28.78
C GLY A 132 11.69 12.20 -29.65
N ALA A 133 12.94 11.76 -29.87
CA ALA A 133 13.87 12.44 -30.77
C ALA A 133 14.81 11.47 -31.48
N ALA A 134 14.39 10.99 -32.65
CA ALA A 134 15.25 10.68 -33.79
C ALA A 134 14.40 10.69 -35.06
#